data_AF-A0A7S0CEY6-F1
#
_entry.id   AF-A0A7S0CEY6-F1
#
_cell.length_a   1.000
_cell.length_b   1.000
_cell.length_c   1.000
_cell.angle_alpha   90.00
_cell.angle_beta   90.00
_cell.angle_gamma   90.00
#
_symmetry.space_group_name_H-M   'P 1'
#
loop_
_entity.id
_entity.type
_entity.pdbx_description
1 polymer ?
#
loop_
_entity_poly.entity_id
_entity_poly.type
_entity_poly.pdbx_seq_one_letter_code
_entity_poly.pdbx_strand_id
1 'polypeptide(L)'
;EDCSFDCAIDKGTIDALFCSDDASLECRIKSYCQEVDRVLKSGGVWIVLSYGPPEARLEFLENDGYSQHQDMLSFVCEVISIPKSQVLLDGHSGMTSIYPYEETNYYPYIC
;
A
#
# COMPACT_ATOMS: atom_id res chain seq x y z
N GLU A 1 -17.32 2.15 -15.40
CA GLU A 1 -18.57 2.02 -14.63
C GLU A 1 -18.22 2.23 -13.16
N ASP A 2 -19.16 2.77 -12.39
CA ASP A 2 -19.01 3.03 -10.94
C ASP A 2 -19.52 1.83 -10.15
N CYS A 3 -19.07 1.64 -8.91
CA CYS A 3 -19.57 0.60 -8.00
C CYS A 3 -19.66 -0.80 -8.65
N SER A 4 -18.67 -1.16 -9.44
CA SER A 4 -18.70 -2.35 -10.30
C SER A 4 -17.97 -3.55 -9.70
N PHE A 5 -17.12 -3.32 -8.70
CA PHE A 5 -16.27 -4.36 -8.10
C PHE A 5 -16.52 -4.49 -6.60
N ASP A 6 -16.49 -5.72 -6.11
CA ASP A 6 -16.51 -6.02 -4.67
C ASP A 6 -15.11 -5.93 -4.05
N CYS A 7 -14.05 -6.09 -4.86
CA CYS A 7 -12.67 -6.04 -4.41
C CYS A 7 -11.74 -5.47 -5.48
N ALA A 8 -10.73 -4.71 -5.05
CA ALA A 8 -9.59 -4.27 -5.84
C ALA A 8 -8.29 -4.78 -5.19
N ILE A 9 -7.33 -5.17 -6.00
CA ILE A 9 -6.01 -5.61 -5.53
C ILE A 9 -4.96 -4.75 -6.22
N ASP A 10 -4.17 -4.05 -5.42
CA ASP A 10 -2.96 -3.36 -5.86
C ASP A 10 -1.74 -4.13 -5.37
N LYS A 11 -0.87 -4.52 -6.29
CA LYS A 11 0.46 -5.04 -5.94
C LYS A 11 1.53 -4.21 -6.64
N GLY A 12 2.14 -3.30 -5.88
CA GLY A 12 3.23 -2.44 -6.34
C GLY A 12 2.85 -1.35 -7.34
N THR A 13 1.56 -1.16 -7.66
CA THR A 13 1.11 -0.08 -8.55
C THR A 13 1.21 1.25 -7.82
N ILE A 14 0.73 1.32 -6.59
CA ILE A 14 0.92 2.50 -5.76
C ILE A 14 2.41 2.82 -5.57
N ASP A 15 3.28 1.83 -5.39
CA ASP A 15 4.73 2.03 -5.29
C ASP A 15 5.31 2.68 -6.55
N ALA A 16 4.80 2.32 -7.72
CA ALA A 16 5.22 2.94 -8.98
C ALA A 16 4.83 4.42 -9.04
N LEU A 17 3.70 4.82 -8.44
CA LEU A 17 3.32 6.24 -8.32
C LEU A 17 4.31 7.00 -7.41
N PHE A 18 4.74 6.36 -6.32
CA PHE A 18 5.74 6.90 -5.39
C PHE A 18 7.17 6.95 -5.94
N CYS A 19 7.46 6.36 -7.10
CA CYS A 19 8.81 6.39 -7.68
C CYS A 19 9.23 7.77 -8.23
N SER A 20 8.39 8.80 -8.09
CA SER A 20 8.65 10.15 -8.64
C SER A 20 8.32 11.23 -7.62
N ASP A 21 9.34 11.88 -7.09
CA ASP A 21 9.23 12.98 -6.12
C ASP A 21 9.11 14.33 -6.83
N ASP A 22 7.99 14.52 -7.54
CA ASP A 22 7.62 15.83 -8.08
C ASP A 22 6.44 16.43 -7.33
N ALA A 23 6.20 17.73 -7.55
CA ALA A 23 5.09 18.47 -6.93
C ALA A 23 3.69 17.92 -7.27
N SER A 24 3.59 16.94 -8.17
CA SER A 24 2.32 16.30 -8.55
C SER A 24 2.09 14.94 -7.87
N LEU A 25 3.03 14.45 -7.06
CA LEU A 25 2.96 13.16 -6.38
C LEU A 25 1.63 12.98 -5.61
N GLU A 26 1.32 13.92 -4.72
CA GLU A 26 0.09 13.88 -3.91
C GLU A 26 -1.17 13.86 -4.78
N CYS A 27 -1.21 14.67 -5.85
CA CYS A 27 -2.34 14.75 -6.76
C CYS A 27 -2.57 13.44 -7.52
N ARG A 28 -1.48 12.77 -7.94
CA ARG A 28 -1.56 11.49 -8.66
C ARG A 28 -2.01 10.36 -7.74
N ILE A 29 -1.47 10.29 -6.53
CA ILE A 29 -1.90 9.30 -5.52
C ILE A 29 -3.36 9.53 -5.18
N LYS A 30 -3.77 10.77 -4.90
CA LYS A 30 -5.16 11.13 -4.64
C LYS A 30 -6.09 10.65 -5.77
N SER A 31 -5.74 10.99 -7.01
CA SER A 31 -6.55 10.63 -8.17
C SER A 31 -6.66 9.11 -8.33
N TYR A 32 -5.58 8.38 -8.07
CA TYR A 32 -5.58 6.92 -8.08
C TYR A 32 -6.49 6.34 -7.00
N CYS A 33 -6.33 6.79 -5.75
CA CYS A 33 -7.16 6.38 -4.61
C CYS A 33 -8.65 6.64 -4.87
N GLN A 34 -9.00 7.82 -5.39
CA GLN A 34 -10.38 8.19 -5.73
C GLN A 34 -10.99 7.31 -6.82
N GLU A 35 -10.18 6.88 -7.79
CA GLU A 35 -10.67 5.97 -8.83
C GLU A 35 -10.91 4.55 -8.29
N VAL A 36 -10.08 4.09 -7.34
CA VAL A 36 -10.33 2.82 -6.63
C VAL A 36 -11.63 2.91 -5.82
N ASP A 37 -11.83 4.01 -5.08
CA ASP A 37 -13.07 4.28 -4.34
C ASP A 37 -14.31 4.29 -5.26
N ARG A 38 -14.22 4.99 -6.40
CA ARG A 38 -15.32 5.10 -7.37
C ARG A 38 -15.76 3.76 -7.95
N VAL A 39 -14.82 2.86 -8.25
CA VAL A 39 -15.13 1.58 -8.89
C VAL A 39 -15.56 0.51 -7.90
N LEU A 40 -15.24 0.66 -6.61
CA LEU A 40 -15.67 -0.25 -5.56
C LEU A 40 -17.13 0.01 -5.17
N LYS A 41 -17.86 -1.07 -4.90
CA LYS A 41 -19.19 -0.99 -4.29
C LYS A 41 -19.06 -0.46 -2.85
N SER A 42 -20.16 0.04 -2.30
CA SER A 42 -20.22 0.34 -0.86
C SER A 42 -19.89 -0.92 -0.05
N GLY A 43 -18.89 -0.83 0.82
CA GLY A 43 -18.36 -1.96 1.58
C GLY A 43 -17.42 -2.89 0.79
N GLY A 44 -17.01 -2.50 -0.42
CA GLY A 44 -15.95 -3.18 -1.16
C GLY A 44 -14.58 -3.00 -0.48
N VAL A 45 -13.64 -3.89 -0.81
CA VAL A 45 -12.33 -3.99 -0.16
C VAL A 45 -11.21 -3.71 -1.15
N TRP A 46 -10.27 -2.85 -0.76
CA TRP A 46 -9.03 -2.60 -1.47
C TRP A 46 -7.80 -3.16 -0.73
N ILE A 47 -7.23 -4.22 -1.29
CA ILE A 47 -6.02 -4.85 -0.76
C ILE A 47 -4.79 -4.26 -1.44
N VAL A 48 -3.90 -3.61 -0.68
CA VAL A 48 -2.64 -3.04 -1.17
C VAL A 48 -1.46 -3.85 -0.65
N LEU A 49 -0.66 -4.38 -1.58
CA LEU A 49 0.62 -5.02 -1.33
C LEU A 49 1.72 -4.05 -1.76
N SER A 50 2.17 -3.23 -0.81
CA SER A 50 3.16 -2.19 -1.06
C SER A 50 4.51 -2.54 -0.40
N TYR A 51 5.60 -2.08 -1.02
CA TYR A 51 6.92 -2.05 -0.40
C TYR A 51 7.03 -0.95 0.67
N GLY A 52 6.27 0.14 0.54
CA GLY A 52 6.31 1.24 1.49
C GLY A 52 5.79 0.82 2.88
N PRO A 53 6.45 1.24 3.97
CA PRO A 53 6.02 0.94 5.33
C PRO A 53 4.80 1.79 5.74
N PRO A 54 4.10 1.42 6.83
CA PRO A 54 2.85 2.07 7.22
C PRO A 54 2.98 3.58 7.42
N GLU A 55 4.09 4.03 7.98
CA GLU A 55 4.39 5.44 8.22
C GLU A 55 4.43 6.28 6.93
N ALA A 56 4.70 5.64 5.78
CA ALA A 56 4.78 6.30 4.47
C ALA A 56 3.52 6.08 3.60
N ARG A 57 2.59 5.20 4.02
CA ARG A 57 1.42 4.82 3.23
C ARG A 57 0.10 5.26 3.85
N LEU A 58 -0.04 5.17 5.17
CA LEU A 58 -1.30 5.49 5.84
C LEU A 58 -1.71 6.95 5.65
N GLU A 59 -0.77 7.89 5.51
CA GLU A 59 -1.06 9.31 5.19
C GLU A 59 -1.89 9.48 3.90
N PHE A 60 -1.81 8.53 2.96
CA PHE A 60 -2.51 8.57 1.68
C PHE A 60 -3.66 7.56 1.56
N LEU A 61 -3.66 6.52 2.40
CA LEU A 61 -4.59 5.39 2.33
C LEU A 61 -5.69 5.44 3.38
N GLU A 62 -5.51 6.20 4.46
CA GLU A 62 -6.42 6.20 5.60
C GLU A 62 -7.15 7.53 5.78
N ASN A 63 -8.44 7.42 6.11
CA ASN A 63 -9.25 8.52 6.62
C ASN A 63 -9.51 8.33 8.12
N ASP A 64 -8.51 8.62 8.95
CA ASP A 64 -8.56 8.51 10.41
C ASP A 64 -9.01 9.81 11.12
N GLY A 65 -9.30 10.86 10.35
CA GLY A 65 -9.63 12.19 10.87
C GLY A 65 -8.43 12.95 11.47
N TYR A 66 -7.21 12.42 11.37
CA TYR A 66 -5.95 13.06 11.77
C TYR A 66 -4.96 13.22 10.61
N SER A 67 -5.11 12.42 9.55
CA SER A 67 -4.32 12.52 8.33
C SER A 67 -4.48 13.90 7.68
N GLN A 68 -3.44 14.38 7.00
CA GLN A 68 -3.48 15.68 6.31
C GLN A 68 -4.48 15.70 5.14
N HIS A 69 -5.12 14.57 4.87
CA HIS A 69 -5.87 14.26 3.67
C HIS A 69 -7.25 13.63 3.98
N GLN A 70 -7.93 14.16 5.00
CA GLN A 70 -9.21 13.71 5.58
C GLN A 70 -10.38 13.51 4.59
N ASP A 71 -10.28 14.03 3.37
CA ASP A 71 -11.34 13.95 2.35
C ASP A 71 -10.99 12.98 1.19
N MET A 72 -9.91 12.20 1.30
CA MET A 72 -9.42 11.41 0.16
C MET A 72 -10.18 10.12 -0.09
N LEU A 73 -10.61 9.41 0.95
CA LEU A 73 -11.13 8.05 0.84
C LEU A 73 -12.25 7.76 1.85
N SER A 74 -13.17 6.88 1.47
CA SER A 74 -14.23 6.37 2.35
C SER A 74 -13.78 5.18 3.21
N PHE A 75 -12.54 4.71 3.01
CA PHE A 75 -12.00 3.51 3.63
C PHE A 75 -11.32 3.79 4.98
N VAL A 76 -11.53 2.87 5.92
CA VAL A 76 -10.64 2.65 7.07
C VAL A 76 -9.63 1.61 6.63
N CYS A 77 -8.34 1.82 6.90
CA CYS A 77 -7.31 0.91 6.44
C CYS A 77 -6.67 0.14 7.59
N GLU A 78 -6.75 -1.19 7.55
CA GLU A 78 -6.08 -2.09 8.50
C GLU A 78 -4.73 -2.56 7.93
N VAL A 79 -3.67 -2.51 8.74
CA VAL A 79 -2.35 -3.01 8.35
C VAL A 79 -2.10 -4.38 8.98
N ILE A 80 -1.84 -5.38 8.14
CA ILE A 80 -1.38 -6.69 8.60
C ILE A 80 0.15 -6.72 8.57
N SER A 81 0.79 -7.22 9.63
CA SER A 81 2.23 -7.49 9.64
C SER A 81 2.49 -8.97 9.43
N ILE A 82 3.20 -9.31 8.35
CA ILE A 82 3.54 -10.70 8.01
C ILE A 82 5.07 -10.87 8.02
N PRO A 83 5.64 -11.69 8.91
CA PRO A 83 7.09 -11.92 8.93
C PRO A 83 7.55 -12.60 7.64
N LYS A 84 8.61 -12.05 7.04
CA LYS A 84 9.31 -12.65 5.90
C LYS A 84 9.92 -13.97 6.37
N SER A 85 9.68 -15.04 5.63
CA SER A 85 10.32 -16.33 5.92
C SER A 85 11.84 -16.17 5.86
N GLN A 86 12.53 -16.52 6.95
CA GLN A 86 13.98 -16.59 6.94
C GLN A 86 14.38 -17.77 6.06
N VAL A 87 14.95 -17.48 4.89
CA VAL A 87 15.59 -18.52 4.10
C VAL A 87 16.90 -18.85 4.80
N LEU A 88 16.92 -19.98 5.52
CA LEU A 88 18.16 -20.59 5.98
C LEU A 88 18.91 -21.08 4.73
N LEU A 89 19.83 -20.25 4.22
CA LEU A 89 20.72 -20.67 3.14
C LEU A 89 21.76 -21.61 3.76
N ASP A 90 21.67 -22.89 3.43
CA ASP A 90 22.67 -23.89 3.80
C ASP A 90 24.03 -23.55 3.14
N GLY A 91 24.87 -22.83 3.90
CA GLY A 91 26.31 -23.04 4.04
C GLY A 91 27.29 -22.87 2.86
N HIS A 92 26.87 -22.81 1.59
CA HIS A 92 27.83 -22.89 0.47
C HIS A 92 27.61 -21.90 -0.67
N SER A 93 27.40 -20.62 -0.36
CA SER A 93 27.79 -19.48 -1.21
C SER A 93 27.44 -18.20 -0.48
N GLY A 94 28.44 -17.36 -0.17
CA GLY A 94 28.29 -16.12 0.60
C GLY A 94 27.41 -15.07 -0.08
N MET A 95 26.09 -15.25 -0.03
CA MET A 95 25.12 -14.23 -0.38
C MET A 95 24.57 -13.63 0.90
N THR A 96 25.18 -12.52 1.31
CA THR A 96 24.60 -11.58 2.27
C THR A 96 23.22 -11.18 1.77
N SER A 97 22.22 -11.09 2.66
CA SER A 97 20.84 -10.70 2.34
C SER A 97 20.78 -9.73 1.15
N ILE A 98 20.16 -10.16 0.05
CA ILE A 98 19.98 -9.32 -1.15
C ILE A 98 19.05 -8.12 -0.89
N TYR A 99 18.39 -8.09 0.27
CA TYR A 99 17.64 -6.95 0.74
C TYR A 99 18.54 -6.11 1.68
N PRO A 100 18.99 -4.92 1.25
CA PRO A 100 19.84 -4.04 2.03
C PRO A 100 19.11 -3.35 3.20
N TYR A 101 17.87 -3.74 3.49
CA TYR A 101 16.99 -3.11 4.47
C TYR A 101 16.56 -4.11 5.55
N GLU A 102 16.64 -3.71 6.82
CA GLU A 102 16.25 -4.50 8.01
C GLU A 102 14.73 -4.78 8.12
N GLU A 103 13.97 -4.58 7.05
CA GLU A 103 12.53 -4.85 7.06
C GLU A 103 12.26 -6.35 7.04
N THR A 104 11.93 -6.86 8.22
CA THR A 104 11.64 -8.27 8.49
C THR A 104 10.20 -8.66 8.17
N ASN A 105 9.31 -7.71 7.85
CA ASN A 105 7.89 -7.96 7.59
C ASN A 105 7.45 -7.45 6.22
N TYR A 106 6.39 -8.05 5.69
CA TYR A 106 5.52 -7.47 4.67
C TYR A 106 4.35 -6.77 5.37
N TYR A 107 3.88 -5.67 4.78
CA TYR A 107 2.73 -4.91 5.27
C TYR A 107 1.61 -4.88 4.22
N PRO A 108 0.74 -5.89 4.14
CA PRO A 108 -0.53 -5.75 3.42
C PRO A 108 -1.43 -4.73 4.10
N TYR A 109 -1.99 -3.81 3.31
CA TYR A 109 -3.00 -2.87 3.74
C TYR A 109 -4.36 -3.35 3.24
N ILE A 110 -5.33 -3.43 4.14
CA ILE A 110 -6.72 -3.75 3.83
C ILE A 110 -7.53 -2.49 4.08
N CYS A 111 -7.66 -1.72 3.02
CA CYS A 111 -8.71 -0.73 2.89
C CYS A 111 -9.85 -1.41 2.07
#